data_AF-A0A354SPJ3-F1
#
_entry.id   AF-A0A354SPJ3-F1
#
_cell.length_a   1.000
_cell.length_b   1.000
_cell.length_c   1.000
_cell.angle_alpha   90.00
_cell.angle_beta   90.00
_cell.angle_gamma   90.00
#
_symmetry.space_group_name_H-M   'P 1'
#
loop_
_entity.id
_entity.type
_entity.pdbx_description
1 polymer ?
#
loop_
_entity_poly.entity_id
_entity_poly.type
_entity_poly.pdbx_seq_one_letter_code
_entity_poly.pdbx_strand_id
1 'polypeptide(L)'
;LLAGPAWQWHSNDFKKIFTLQLLYKQYLKGNNGLDAFASFQVTPVWSITFARGLCTFSGFFDLWWGNTPKNTYNGNPNKKSLVFLTEPQFWFNLVGRNRQNQKFSVGTEFECSNNFIWYTNNKNNTFYWNPTIAVKYVF
;
A
#
# COMPACT_ATOMS: atom_id res chain seq x y z
N LEU A 1 -13.28 8.10 11.90
CA LEU A 1 -12.20 8.23 12.90
C LEU A 1 -11.19 7.11 12.69
N LEU A 2 -9.89 7.42 12.76
CA LEU A 2 -8.80 6.44 12.75
C LEU A 2 -7.96 6.67 14.00
N ALA A 3 -7.71 5.61 14.77
CA ALA A 3 -6.91 5.70 15.99
C ALA A 3 -6.18 4.38 16.24
N GLY A 4 -4.91 4.44 16.60
CA GLY A 4 -4.18 3.24 16.96
C GLY A 4 -2.67 3.45 17.01
N PRO A 5 -1.93 2.46 17.52
CA PRO A 5 -0.49 2.54 17.64
C PRO A 5 0.21 2.48 16.28
N ALA A 6 1.32 3.22 16.20
CA ALA A 6 2.26 3.18 15.10
C ALA A 6 3.66 2.93 15.67
N TRP A 7 4.32 1.88 15.18
CA TRP A 7 5.70 1.55 15.54
C TRP A 7 6.61 1.80 14.36
N GLN A 8 7.79 2.32 14.64
CA GLN A 8 8.82 2.60 13.66
C GLN A 8 10.13 2.01 14.16
N TRP A 9 10.76 1.21 13.30
CA TRP A 9 12.07 0.62 13.53
C TRP A 9 12.99 1.05 12.40
N HIS A 10 14.22 1.39 12.75
CA HIS A 10 15.26 1.66 11.77
C HIS A 10 16.60 1.08 12.24
N SER A 11 17.45 0.70 11.29
CA SER A 11 18.85 0.40 11.59
C SER A 11 19.63 1.68 11.92
N ASN A 12 20.77 1.55 12.61
CA ASN A 12 21.64 2.70 12.94
C ASN A 12 22.11 3.47 11.70
N ASP A 13 22.22 2.78 10.56
CA ASP A 13 22.63 3.36 9.28
C ASP A 13 21.43 3.71 8.37
N PHE A 14 20.20 3.62 8.88
CA PHE A 14 18.93 3.93 8.17
C PHE A 14 18.73 3.19 6.85
N LYS A 15 19.49 2.12 6.59
CA LYS A 15 19.33 1.30 5.39
C LYS A 15 18.15 0.34 5.49
N LYS A 16 17.70 0.01 6.70
CA LYS A 16 16.53 -0.82 6.95
C LYS A 16 15.56 0.01 7.77
N ILE A 17 14.40 0.29 7.21
CA ILE A 17 13.31 1.01 7.87
C ILE A 17 12.08 0.12 7.75
N PHE A 18 11.38 -0.05 8.86
CA PHE A 18 10.11 -0.75 8.93
C PHE A 18 9.16 0.04 9.82
N THR A 19 7.96 0.27 9.33
CA THR A 19 6.89 0.93 10.06
C THR A 19 5.69 0.01 10.06
N LEU A 20 5.03 -0.13 11.21
CA LEU A 20 3.79 -0.87 11.33
C LEU A 20 2.74 0.01 11.98
N GLN A 21 1.61 0.18 11.31
CA GLN A 21 0.44 0.85 11.85
C GLN A 21 -0.69 -0.15 12.06
N LEU A 22 -1.22 -0.20 13.28
CA LEU A 22 -2.43 -0.97 13.60
C LEU A 22 -3.50 0.04 14.01
N LEU A 23 -4.51 0.21 13.18
CA LEU A 23 -5.49 1.27 13.33
C LEU A 23 -6.89 0.69 13.54
N TYR A 24 -7.55 1.13 14.59
CA TYR A 24 -8.99 1.05 14.70
C TYR A 24 -9.62 2.13 13.81
N LYS A 25 -10.59 1.73 13.01
CA LYS A 25 -11.29 2.59 12.06
C LYS A 25 -12.77 2.61 12.40
N GLN A 26 -13.28 3.74 12.84
CA GLN A 26 -14.72 3.94 13.02
C GLN A 26 -15.28 4.71 11.82
N TYR A 27 -16.16 4.05 11.08
CA TYR A 27 -17.00 4.70 10.08
C TYR A 27 -18.17 5.36 10.81
N LEU A 28 -18.32 6.66 10.59
CA LEU A 28 -19.42 7.44 11.17
C LEU A 28 -20.60 7.43 10.21
N LYS A 29 -21.81 7.48 10.77
CA LYS A 29 -23.04 7.57 9.99
C LYS A 29 -23.01 8.86 9.17
N GLY A 30 -23.11 8.73 7.85
CA GLY A 30 -23.20 9.87 6.94
C GLY A 30 -24.64 10.05 6.44
N ASN A 31 -24.96 11.21 5.88
CA ASN A 31 -26.25 11.48 5.22
C ASN A 31 -26.55 10.59 4.00
N ASN A 32 -25.60 9.75 3.59
CA ASN A 32 -25.70 8.87 2.42
C ASN A 32 -26.30 7.50 2.75
N GLY A 33 -26.97 7.34 3.90
CA GLY A 33 -27.62 6.09 4.31
C GLY A 33 -26.66 4.97 4.74
N LEU A 34 -25.39 5.28 4.97
CA LEU A 34 -24.38 4.33 5.44
C LEU A 34 -24.41 4.20 6.95
N ASP A 35 -24.53 2.97 7.46
CA ASP A 35 -24.49 2.71 8.90
C ASP A 35 -23.11 2.99 9.49
N ALA A 36 -23.09 3.44 10.75
CA ALA A 36 -21.86 3.53 11.51
C ALA A 36 -21.34 2.12 11.83
N PHE A 37 -20.03 1.90 11.70
CA PHE A 37 -19.44 0.62 12.07
C PHE A 37 -17.97 0.69 12.44
N ALA A 38 -17.59 -0.23 13.30
CA ALA A 38 -16.22 -0.50 13.68
C ALA A 38 -15.49 -1.35 12.62
N SER A 39 -14.24 -1.00 12.38
CA SER A 39 -13.35 -1.61 11.41
C SER A 39 -11.91 -1.54 11.93
N PHE A 40 -10.99 -2.20 11.23
CA PHE A 40 -9.57 -2.16 11.47
C PHE A 40 -8.82 -1.89 10.15
N GLN A 41 -7.59 -1.39 10.27
CA GLN A 41 -6.64 -1.22 9.19
C GLN A 41 -5.24 -1.57 9.69
N VAL A 42 -4.50 -2.34 8.89
CA VAL A 42 -3.14 -2.79 9.19
C VAL A 42 -2.25 -2.38 8.03
N THR A 43 -1.26 -1.54 8.32
CA THR A 43 -0.40 -0.94 7.30
C THR A 43 1.08 -1.07 7.64
N PRO A 44 1.74 -2.18 7.28
CA PRO A 44 3.20 -2.26 7.21
C PRO A 44 3.78 -1.48 6.02
N VAL A 45 4.86 -0.74 6.27
CA VAL A 45 5.66 -0.03 5.27
C VAL A 45 7.12 -0.42 5.49
N TRP A 46 7.85 -0.74 4.43
CA TRP A 46 9.25 -1.13 4.53
C TRP A 46 10.13 -0.42 3.49
N SER A 47 11.40 -0.25 3.84
CA SER A 47 12.46 0.16 2.93
C SER A 47 13.77 -0.48 3.35
N ILE A 48 14.35 -1.28 2.47
CA ILE A 48 15.58 -2.04 2.69
C ILE A 48 16.54 -1.73 1.55
N THR A 49 17.62 -1.04 1.85
CA THR A 49 18.75 -0.81 0.95
C THR A 49 19.88 -1.76 1.31
N PHE A 50 20.30 -2.59 0.35
CA PHE A 50 21.30 -3.64 0.57
C PHE A 50 22.32 -3.69 -0.58
N ALA A 51 23.21 -4.68 -0.57
CA ALA A 51 24.29 -4.82 -1.58
C ALA A 51 25.15 -3.55 -1.71
N ARG A 52 25.57 -2.97 -0.57
CA ARG A 52 26.32 -1.70 -0.51
C ARG A 52 25.61 -0.55 -1.25
N GLY A 53 24.27 -0.57 -1.22
CA GLY A 53 23.41 0.44 -1.81
C GLY A 53 23.13 0.26 -3.30
N LEU A 54 23.54 -0.86 -3.90
CA LEU A 54 23.18 -1.23 -5.27
C LEU A 54 21.67 -1.54 -5.40
N CYS A 55 21.03 -2.09 -4.36
CA CYS A 55 19.64 -2.51 -4.43
C CYS A 55 18.80 -1.85 -3.33
N THR A 56 17.60 -1.41 -3.67
CA THR A 56 16.59 -0.95 -2.71
C THR A 56 15.29 -1.72 -2.95
N PHE A 57 14.80 -2.39 -1.91
CA PHE A 57 13.49 -3.00 -1.88
C PHE A 57 12.60 -2.23 -0.91
N SER A 58 11.49 -1.71 -1.38
CA SER A 58 10.57 -0.90 -0.56
C SER A 58 9.13 -1.18 -0.95
N GLY A 59 8.20 -0.73 -0.13
CA GLY A 59 6.79 -0.85 -0.46
C GLY A 59 5.94 -0.74 0.79
N PHE A 60 4.66 -0.93 0.59
CA PHE A 60 3.69 -1.04 1.66
C PHE A 60 2.71 -2.17 1.37
N PHE A 61 2.02 -2.59 2.42
CA PHE A 61 0.86 -3.46 2.35
C PHE A 61 -0.20 -2.83 3.25
N ASP A 62 -1.40 -2.67 2.74
CA ASP A 62 -2.54 -2.11 3.47
C ASP A 62 -3.69 -3.11 3.42
N LEU A 63 -4.20 -3.45 4.60
CA LEU A 63 -5.30 -4.39 4.78
C LEU A 63 -6.33 -3.77 5.71
N TRP A 64 -7.55 -3.61 5.23
CA TRP A 64 -8.63 -3.06 6.05
C TRP A 64 -9.96 -3.72 5.77
N TRP A 65 -10.85 -3.65 6.75
CA TRP A 65 -12.23 -4.09 6.60
C TRP A 65 -13.12 -2.90 6.26
N GLY A 66 -13.91 -2.95 5.20
CA GLY A 66 -14.72 -1.77 4.88
C GLY A 66 -15.75 -1.97 3.78
N ASN A 67 -16.51 -0.90 3.55
CA ASN A 67 -17.36 -0.80 2.39
C ASN A 67 -16.49 -0.65 1.14
N THR A 68 -16.84 -1.40 0.11
CA THR A 68 -16.14 -1.39 -1.17
C THR A 68 -17.06 -0.82 -2.23
N PRO A 69 -16.53 -0.14 -3.27
CA PRO A 69 -17.34 0.37 -4.37
C PRO A 69 -18.25 -0.71 -4.99
N LYS A 70 -17.79 -1.96 -5.04
CA LYS A 70 -18.55 -3.14 -5.48
C LYS A 70 -19.81 -3.40 -4.66
N ASN A 71 -19.71 -3.31 -3.34
CA ASN A 71 -20.85 -3.56 -2.45
C ASN A 71 -21.93 -2.48 -2.61
N THR A 72 -21.51 -1.22 -2.76
CA THR A 72 -22.40 -0.10 -3.07
C THR A 72 -23.08 -0.27 -4.44
N TYR A 73 -22.34 -0.69 -5.47
CA TYR A 73 -22.90 -0.90 -6.82
C TYR A 73 -23.90 -2.07 -6.88
N ASN A 74 -23.63 -3.17 -6.19
CA ASN A 74 -24.53 -4.33 -6.11
C ASN A 74 -25.80 -4.07 -5.26
N GLY A 75 -26.11 -2.80 -4.94
CA GLY A 75 -27.31 -2.40 -4.21
C GLY A 75 -27.27 -2.74 -2.72
N ASN A 76 -26.11 -3.13 -2.17
CA ASN A 76 -25.96 -3.42 -0.74
C ASN A 76 -24.84 -2.57 -0.12
N PRO A 77 -25.07 -1.25 0.06
CA PRO A 77 -24.07 -0.31 0.55
C PRO A 77 -23.60 -0.58 1.99
N ASN A 78 -24.31 -1.43 2.73
CA ASN A 78 -23.93 -1.88 4.07
C ASN A 78 -23.11 -3.18 4.07
N LYS A 79 -22.93 -3.82 2.91
CA LYS A 79 -22.07 -5.00 2.79
C LYS A 79 -20.61 -4.57 2.90
N LYS A 80 -19.88 -5.29 3.75
CA LYS A 80 -18.46 -5.04 4.05
C LYS A 80 -17.63 -6.20 3.55
N SER A 81 -16.41 -5.90 3.13
CA SER A 81 -15.45 -6.90 2.67
C SER A 81 -14.05 -6.55 3.17
N LEU A 82 -13.19 -7.56 3.22
CA LEU A 82 -11.77 -7.37 3.43
C LEU A 82 -11.15 -6.81 2.15
N VAL A 83 -10.43 -5.70 2.28
CA VAL A 83 -9.73 -5.04 1.18
C VAL A 83 -8.24 -5.12 1.44
N PHE A 84 -7.50 -5.41 0.38
CA PHE A 84 -6.06 -5.52 0.39
C PHE A 84 -5.47 -4.70 -0.76
N LEU A 85 -4.35 -4.02 -0.50
CA LEU A 85 -3.54 -3.30 -1.48
C LEU A 85 -2.07 -3.44 -1.10
N THR A 86 -1.19 -3.68 -2.05
CA THR A 86 0.25 -3.65 -1.84
C THR A 86 0.96 -3.20 -3.10
N GLU A 87 2.04 -2.44 -2.90
CA GLU A 87 2.90 -1.95 -3.98
C GLU A 87 4.38 -2.16 -3.61
N PRO A 88 4.88 -3.40 -3.62
CA PRO A 88 6.30 -3.67 -3.56
C PRO A 88 7.03 -3.09 -4.78
N GLN A 89 8.09 -2.35 -4.51
CA GLN A 89 9.02 -1.77 -5.46
C GLN A 89 10.42 -2.34 -5.26
N PHE A 90 11.10 -2.63 -6.37
CA PHE A 90 12.49 -3.04 -6.39
C PHE A 90 13.30 -2.14 -7.32
N TRP A 91 14.41 -1.60 -6.82
CA TRP A 91 15.26 -0.66 -7.53
C TRP A 91 16.72 -1.11 -7.55
N PHE A 92 17.35 -1.00 -8.72
CA PHE A 92 18.78 -1.12 -8.94
C PHE A 92 19.38 0.28 -9.11
N ASN A 93 20.28 0.67 -8.21
CA ASN A 93 20.95 1.97 -8.16
C ASN A 93 22.31 1.87 -8.87
N LEU A 94 22.31 2.16 -10.17
CA LEU A 94 23.46 1.95 -11.04
C LEU A 94 24.55 3.01 -10.84
N VAL A 95 24.15 4.26 -10.58
CA VAL A 95 25.07 5.38 -10.37
C VAL A 95 24.76 6.04 -9.02
N GLY A 96 25.80 6.16 -8.18
CA GLY A 96 25.68 6.80 -6.87
C GLY A 96 25.04 5.87 -5.83
N ARG A 97 25.87 5.00 -5.24
CA ARG A 97 25.44 3.88 -4.39
C ARG A 97 25.05 4.28 -2.96
N ASN A 98 25.09 5.55 -2.62
CA ASN A 98 24.57 6.05 -1.34
C ASN A 98 23.13 6.50 -1.54
N ARG A 99 22.23 6.22 -0.57
CA ARG A 99 20.79 6.55 -0.65
C ARG A 99 20.55 8.04 -0.98
N GLN A 100 21.43 8.91 -0.49
CA GLN A 100 21.37 10.37 -0.68
C GLN A 100 21.98 10.86 -2.01
N ASN A 101 22.66 9.99 -2.78
CA ASN A 101 23.40 10.39 -3.98
C ASN A 101 23.08 9.49 -5.19
N GLN A 102 21.90 8.86 -5.21
CA GLN A 102 21.46 8.02 -6.33
C GLN A 102 21.16 8.89 -7.55
N LYS A 103 22.03 8.84 -8.55
CA LYS A 103 21.89 9.62 -9.79
C LYS A 103 21.11 8.89 -10.85
N PHE A 104 21.25 7.57 -10.92
CA PHE A 104 20.56 6.74 -11.90
C PHE A 104 20.09 5.42 -11.28
N SER A 105 18.82 5.10 -11.46
CA SER A 105 18.22 3.87 -10.96
C SER A 105 17.20 3.31 -11.94
N VAL A 106 17.17 1.99 -12.06
CA VAL A 106 16.15 1.25 -12.84
C VAL A 106 15.41 0.36 -11.87
N GLY A 107 14.10 0.34 -11.95
CA GLY A 107 13.28 -0.41 -11.00
C GLY A 107 12.00 -0.93 -11.59
N THR A 108 11.31 -1.71 -10.77
CA THR A 108 10.00 -2.26 -11.06
C THR A 108 9.12 -2.11 -9.84
N GLU A 109 7.82 -2.00 -10.07
CA GLU A 109 6.77 -1.98 -9.06
C GLU A 109 5.74 -3.04 -9.42
N PHE A 110 5.18 -3.69 -8.42
CA PHE A 110 4.05 -4.58 -8.59
C PHE A 110 2.90 -4.09 -7.74
N GLU A 111 1.90 -3.47 -8.34
CA GLU A 111 0.67 -3.10 -7.65
C GLU A 111 -0.27 -4.30 -7.67
N CYS A 112 -0.64 -4.79 -6.48
CA CYS A 112 -1.61 -5.88 -6.30
C CYS A 112 -2.72 -5.40 -5.39
N SER A 113 -3.98 -5.60 -5.78
CA SER A 113 -5.12 -5.22 -4.96
C SER A 113 -6.24 -6.25 -5.00
N ASN A 114 -7.03 -6.35 -3.94
CA ASN A 114 -8.24 -7.15 -3.89
C ASN A 114 -9.37 -6.35 -3.25
N ASN A 115 -10.50 -6.24 -3.93
CA ASN A 115 -11.68 -5.46 -3.52
C ASN A 115 -11.44 -3.93 -3.40
N PHE A 116 -10.36 -3.41 -3.99
CA PHE A 116 -10.02 -1.97 -3.97
C PHE A 116 -10.60 -1.20 -5.17
N ILE A 117 -10.35 -1.68 -6.40
CA ILE A 117 -10.82 -1.07 -7.65
C ILE A 117 -11.95 -1.92 -8.25
N TRP A 118 -13.00 -1.26 -8.75
CA TRP A 118 -14.05 -1.90 -9.55
C TRP A 118 -14.06 -1.27 -10.95
N TYR A 119 -14.22 -2.10 -11.99
CA TYR A 119 -14.44 -1.64 -13.36
C TYR A 119 -15.84 -2.03 -13.84
N THR A 120 -16.45 -1.16 -14.62
CA THR A 120 -17.84 -1.19 -15.13
C THR A 120 -18.19 -2.39 -16.04
N ASN A 121 -17.28 -3.34 -16.26
CA ASN A 121 -17.42 -4.37 -17.30
C ASN A 121 -17.64 -5.78 -16.76
N ASN A 122 -18.68 -6.01 -15.94
CA ASN A 122 -19.23 -7.34 -15.60
C ASN A 122 -18.20 -8.43 -15.20
N LYS A 123 -17.03 -8.05 -14.67
CA LYS A 123 -16.01 -9.00 -14.22
C LYS A 123 -16.19 -9.23 -12.73
N ASN A 124 -16.44 -10.50 -12.37
CA ASN A 124 -16.52 -10.94 -10.98
C ASN A 124 -15.16 -10.94 -10.26
N ASN A 125 -14.05 -10.78 -11.00
CA ASN A 125 -12.71 -10.76 -10.44
C ASN A 125 -12.48 -9.50 -9.62
N THR A 126 -12.17 -9.71 -8.34
CA THR A 126 -11.88 -8.65 -7.37
C THR A 126 -10.39 -8.44 -7.17
N PHE A 127 -9.56 -9.37 -7.63
CA PHE A 127 -8.11 -9.31 -7.58
C PHE A 127 -7.54 -8.67 -8.85
N TYR A 128 -6.62 -7.74 -8.67
CA TYR A 128 -5.96 -7.00 -9.72
C TYR A 128 -4.44 -7.00 -9.51
N TRP A 129 -3.71 -6.99 -10.62
CA TRP A 129 -2.26 -6.98 -10.65
C TRP A 129 -1.78 -6.09 -11.80
N ASN A 130 -0.93 -5.11 -11.50
CA ASN A 130 -0.41 -4.13 -12.42
C ASN A 130 1.11 -3.98 -12.24
N PRO A 131 1.91 -4.71 -13.04
CA PRO A 131 3.37 -4.58 -13.02
C PRO A 131 3.79 -3.32 -13.78
N THR A 132 4.73 -2.57 -13.20
CA THR A 132 5.33 -1.36 -13.79
C THR A 132 6.85 -1.49 -13.83
N ILE A 133 7.47 -0.94 -14.87
CA ILE A 133 8.92 -0.74 -14.97
C ILE A 133 9.20 0.76 -15.05
N ALA A 134 10.21 1.22 -14.33
CA ALA A 134 10.52 2.64 -14.20
C ALA A 134 12.02 2.91 -14.24
N VAL A 135 12.37 4.11 -14.69
CA VAL A 135 13.74 4.64 -14.66
C VAL A 135 13.70 5.97 -13.92
N LYS A 136 14.66 6.17 -13.02
CA LYS A 136 14.82 7.39 -12.23
C LYS A 136 16.19 7.98 -12.50
N TYR A 137 16.23 9.25 -12.88
CA TYR A 137 17.45 10.04 -13.06
C TYR A 137 17.35 11.34 -12.26
N VAL A 138 18.39 11.67 -11.50
CA VAL A 138 18.47 12.88 -10.66
C VAL A 138 19.68 13.70 -11.12
N PHE A 139 19.40 14.96 -11.51
CA PHE A 139 20.38 15.93 -12.01
C PHE A 139 21.21 16.56 -10.88
#